data_AF-A0A7D5C775-F1
#
_entry.id   AF-A0A7D5C775-F1
#
_cell.length_a   1.000
_cell.length_b   1.000
_cell.length_c   1.000
_cell.angle_alpha   90.00
_cell.angle_beta   90.00
_cell.angle_gamma   90.00
#
_symmetry.space_group_name_H-M   'P 1'
#
loop_
_entity.id
_entity.type
_entity.pdbx_description
1 polymer ?
#
loop_
_entity_poly.entity_id
_entity_poly.type
_entity_poly.pdbx_seq_one_letter_code
_entity_poly.pdbx_strand_id
1 'polypeptide(L)'
;MNRRDVLRAGAGLGVVGAAGCLDAPAPAPLFAESFEDGLDWETAAHIGPEEELSEFEWAIDRSDAQAAEGEWSLSAFTEGDHDDGTAWATTDVDPGDADAFEVSFEAWSESESFNVLRNVVASLGPEAPENEEDFPDPGQNSSNVDGALYGGLREPLHLAEGWREYSFTWEPDSVPETLSLALGVTVIWEADATHYLDSVTVEPL
;
A
#
# COMPACT_ATOMS: atom_id res chain seq x y z
N MET A 1 5.18 51.03 46.55
CA MET A 1 4.88 52.37 46.02
C MET A 1 6.02 52.80 45.09
N ASN A 2 5.76 52.91 43.79
CA ASN A 2 6.43 53.74 42.76
C ASN A 2 5.69 53.44 41.44
N ARG A 3 4.79 54.33 40.97
CA ARG A 3 5.03 55.42 39.99
C ARG A 3 5.75 54.88 38.75
N ARG A 4 4.98 54.44 37.74
CA ARG A 4 4.65 55.17 36.50
C ARG A 4 5.88 55.39 35.61
N ASP A 5 5.84 54.80 34.42
CA ASP A 5 6.30 55.33 33.11
C ASP A 5 6.18 54.17 32.09
N VAL A 6 5.91 54.30 30.79
CA VAL A 6 5.38 55.32 29.87
C VAL A 6 4.97 54.49 28.64
N LEU A 7 3.80 54.75 28.08
CA LEU A 7 3.40 54.25 26.76
C LEU A 7 4.28 54.90 25.68
N ARG A 8 4.89 54.10 24.80
CA ARG A 8 5.27 54.56 23.46
C ARG A 8 4.63 53.65 22.42
N ALA A 9 3.63 54.24 21.77
CA ALA A 9 3.11 53.79 20.49
C ALA A 9 4.22 53.81 19.43
N GLY A 10 4.31 52.74 18.64
CA GLY A 10 5.05 52.69 17.38
C GLY A 10 4.15 52.04 16.35
N ALA A 11 3.48 52.86 15.54
CA ALA A 11 2.77 52.43 14.36
C ALA A 11 3.78 52.02 13.29
N GLY A 12 3.66 50.79 12.78
CA GLY A 12 4.36 50.30 11.61
C GLY A 12 3.36 49.56 10.73
N LEU A 13 2.78 50.29 9.78
CA LEU A 13 2.08 49.75 8.61
C LEU A 13 3.11 49.09 7.70
N GLY A 14 2.79 47.89 7.18
CA GLY A 14 3.43 47.41 5.95
C GLY A 14 3.39 45.90 5.70
N VAL A 15 2.50 45.53 4.77
CA VAL A 15 2.62 44.48 3.72
C VAL A 15 2.79 43.04 4.23
N VAL A 16 2.03 42.02 3.82
CA VAL A 16 1.64 41.60 2.47
C VAL A 16 0.35 40.79 2.61
N GLY A 17 -0.69 41.14 1.85
CA GLY A 17 -1.80 40.23 1.64
C GLY A 17 -1.28 39.04 0.86
N ALA A 18 -1.16 37.89 1.51
CA ALA A 18 -0.92 36.63 0.82
C ALA A 18 -2.09 36.42 -0.14
N ALA A 19 -1.80 36.50 -1.44
CA ALA A 19 -2.69 35.96 -2.45
C ALA A 19 -2.78 34.46 -2.17
N GLY A 20 -3.91 34.02 -1.60
CA GLY A 20 -4.21 32.61 -1.48
C GLY A 20 -4.33 32.06 -2.89
N CYS A 21 -3.31 31.33 -3.33
CA CYS A 21 -3.54 30.24 -4.27
C CYS A 21 -4.56 29.34 -3.55
N LEU A 22 -5.81 29.42 -3.99
CA LEU A 22 -6.77 28.36 -3.71
C LEU A 22 -6.30 27.21 -4.61
N ASP A 23 -5.30 26.47 -4.14
CA ASP A 23 -5.12 25.10 -4.60
C ASP A 23 -6.47 24.44 -4.38
N ALA A 24 -7.14 24.09 -5.48
CA ALA A 24 -8.32 23.26 -5.39
C ALA A 24 -7.89 22.02 -4.59
N PRO A 25 -8.64 21.61 -3.55
CA PRO A 25 -8.30 20.38 -2.84
C PRO A 25 -8.19 19.27 -3.87
N ALA A 26 -7.12 18.47 -3.77
CA ALA A 26 -6.99 17.26 -4.57
C ALA A 26 -8.30 16.46 -4.46
N PRO A 27 -8.73 15.78 -5.54
CA PRO A 27 -9.86 14.88 -5.44
C PRO A 27 -9.64 13.92 -4.27
N ALA A 28 -10.70 13.64 -3.52
CA ALA A 28 -10.60 12.64 -2.46
C ALA A 28 -10.29 11.27 -3.08
N PRO A 29 -9.52 10.41 -2.38
CA PRO A 29 -9.26 9.06 -2.86
C PRO A 29 -10.58 8.30 -3.01
N LEU A 30 -10.64 7.39 -3.99
CA LEU A 30 -11.76 6.46 -4.18
C LEU A 30 -11.81 5.45 -3.04
N PHE A 31 -10.65 5.08 -2.51
CA PHE A 31 -10.49 4.17 -1.40
C PHE A 31 -9.28 4.60 -0.55
N ALA A 32 -9.42 4.50 0.78
CA ALA A 32 -8.32 4.70 1.71
C ALA A 32 -8.49 3.76 2.91
N GLU A 33 -7.42 3.06 3.29
CA GLU A 33 -7.39 2.12 4.41
C GLU A 33 -6.09 2.30 5.20
N SER A 34 -6.25 2.46 6.52
CA SER A 34 -5.15 2.55 7.50
C SER A 34 -5.33 1.53 8.64
N PHE A 35 -6.27 0.60 8.49
CA PHE A 35 -6.56 -0.51 9.40
C PHE A 35 -6.95 -0.13 10.84
N GLU A 36 -7.25 1.15 11.09
CA GLU A 36 -7.62 1.67 12.42
C GLU A 36 -9.00 1.16 12.88
N ASP A 37 -9.91 0.89 11.93
CA ASP A 37 -11.28 0.48 12.23
C ASP A 37 -11.52 -1.04 12.12
N GLY A 38 -10.57 -1.78 11.56
CA GLY A 38 -10.70 -3.24 11.40
C GLY A 38 -9.80 -3.79 10.30
N LEU A 39 -10.01 -5.07 9.99
CA LEU A 39 -9.51 -5.71 8.78
C LEU A 39 -10.68 -6.47 8.17
N ASP A 40 -11.57 -5.72 7.50
CA ASP A 40 -12.73 -6.28 6.81
C ASP A 40 -12.36 -6.70 5.37
N TRP A 41 -11.24 -7.39 5.23
CA TRP A 41 -10.68 -7.87 3.95
C TRP A 41 -10.75 -9.41 3.92
N GLU A 42 -10.95 -9.98 2.73
CA GLU A 42 -10.82 -11.43 2.53
C GLU A 42 -9.35 -11.80 2.48
N THR A 43 -8.92 -12.84 3.21
CA THR A 43 -7.53 -13.28 3.22
C THR A 43 -7.37 -14.62 2.53
N ALA A 44 -6.31 -14.75 1.74
CA ALA A 44 -6.00 -15.95 0.97
C ALA A 44 -4.49 -16.16 0.87
N ALA A 45 -4.13 -17.36 0.45
CA ALA A 45 -2.76 -17.70 0.12
C ALA A 45 -2.71 -18.81 -0.92
N HIS A 46 -1.57 -18.89 -1.60
CA HIS A 46 -1.25 -19.90 -2.59
C HIS A 46 0.22 -20.30 -2.44
N ILE A 47 0.50 -21.58 -2.63
CA ILE A 47 1.83 -22.15 -2.76
C ILE A 47 1.76 -23.21 -3.87
N GLY A 48 2.78 -23.33 -4.70
CA GLY A 48 2.87 -24.45 -5.64
C GLY A 48 3.18 -24.05 -7.09
N PRO A 49 3.03 -25.00 -8.04
CA PRO A 49 2.18 -26.20 -7.99
C PRO A 49 2.82 -27.43 -7.31
N GLU A 50 4.01 -27.30 -6.73
CA GLU A 50 4.78 -28.42 -6.18
C GLU A 50 4.34 -28.85 -4.77
N GLU A 51 3.77 -27.92 -3.99
CA GLU A 51 3.37 -28.11 -2.58
C GLU A 51 1.86 -27.93 -2.39
N GLU A 52 1.28 -28.55 -1.34
CA GLU A 52 -0.11 -28.30 -0.97
C GLU A 52 -0.23 -27.10 0.00
N LEU A 53 -1.29 -26.28 -0.12
CA LEU A 53 -1.51 -25.13 0.77
C LEU A 53 -1.50 -25.48 2.27
N SER A 54 -1.87 -26.71 2.65
CA SER A 54 -1.81 -27.17 4.04
C SER A 54 -0.38 -27.33 4.59
N GLU A 55 0.62 -27.33 3.71
CA GLU A 55 2.03 -27.41 4.04
C GLU A 55 2.68 -26.03 4.15
N PHE A 56 1.97 -24.96 3.79
CA PHE A 56 2.41 -23.57 3.89
C PHE A 56 1.80 -22.88 5.11
N GLU A 57 2.61 -22.52 6.11
CA GLU A 57 2.16 -21.69 7.24
C GLU A 57 2.15 -20.20 6.87
N TRP A 58 0.96 -19.59 6.96
CA TRP A 58 0.76 -18.17 6.69
C TRP A 58 -0.33 -17.59 7.59
N ALA A 59 -0.29 -16.28 7.80
CA ALA A 59 -1.35 -15.55 8.49
C ALA A 59 -1.42 -14.10 8.01
N ILE A 60 -2.64 -13.59 7.88
CA ILE A 60 -2.89 -12.17 7.68
C ILE A 60 -3.85 -11.69 8.75
N ASP A 61 -3.39 -10.71 9.51
CA ASP A 61 -4.08 -10.19 10.68
C ASP A 61 -3.82 -8.69 10.82
N ARG A 62 -4.66 -8.01 11.60
CA ARG A 62 -4.39 -6.64 12.05
C ARG A 62 -3.42 -6.67 13.24
N SER A 63 -2.44 -5.76 13.26
CA SER A 63 -1.39 -5.71 14.28
C SER A 63 -1.05 -4.30 14.73
N ASP A 64 -0.66 -4.14 16.00
CA ASP A 64 -0.16 -2.88 16.60
C ASP A 64 1.38 -2.89 16.76
N ALA A 65 2.05 -3.89 16.20
CA ALA A 65 3.49 -4.07 16.34
C ALA A 65 4.30 -3.07 15.49
N GLN A 66 3.79 -2.70 14.32
CA GLN A 66 4.28 -1.62 13.45
C GLN A 66 3.06 -0.93 12.85
N ALA A 67 3.13 0.39 12.67
CA ALA A 67 2.16 1.17 11.91
C ALA A 67 2.89 2.33 11.22
N ALA A 68 2.49 2.66 10.00
CA ALA A 68 3.00 3.83 9.27
C ALA A 68 2.18 5.06 9.68
N GLU A 69 0.86 4.89 9.78
CA GLU A 69 -0.08 5.86 10.30
C GLU A 69 -0.85 5.28 11.49
N GLY A 70 -1.26 6.14 12.43
CA GLY A 70 -2.09 5.69 13.56
C GLY A 70 -1.39 4.70 14.51
N GLU A 71 -2.09 3.63 14.86
CA GLU A 71 -1.70 2.59 15.82
C GLU A 71 -1.71 1.18 15.23
N TRP A 72 -2.32 0.97 14.06
CA TRP A 72 -2.57 -0.36 13.50
C TRP A 72 -2.18 -0.46 12.03
N SER A 73 -1.75 -1.65 11.62
CA SER A 73 -1.52 -1.98 10.22
C SER A 73 -2.01 -3.40 9.91
N LEU A 74 -2.01 -3.75 8.63
CA LEU A 74 -2.05 -5.15 8.22
C LEU A 74 -0.69 -5.80 8.52
N SER A 75 -0.71 -7.02 9.03
CA SER A 75 0.46 -7.88 9.19
C SER A 75 0.31 -9.11 8.31
N ALA A 76 1.39 -9.49 7.63
CA ALA A 76 1.46 -10.66 6.76
C ALA A 76 2.63 -11.54 7.21
N PHE A 77 2.32 -12.69 7.78
CA PHE A 77 3.27 -13.74 8.11
C PHE A 77 3.28 -14.81 7.00
N THR A 78 4.48 -15.20 6.60
CA THR A 78 4.74 -16.32 5.67
C THR A 78 5.94 -17.09 6.19
N GLU A 79 5.82 -18.41 6.30
CA GLU A 79 6.99 -19.27 6.48
C GLU A 79 7.88 -19.28 5.23
N GLY A 80 9.15 -19.65 5.40
CA GLY A 80 10.12 -19.68 4.29
C GLY A 80 10.49 -21.06 3.78
N ASP A 81 10.06 -22.14 4.43
CA ASP A 81 10.65 -23.48 4.28
C ASP A 81 10.59 -24.06 2.84
N HIS A 82 9.76 -23.49 1.97
CA HIS A 82 9.52 -23.97 0.60
C HIS A 82 10.13 -23.08 -0.50
N ASP A 83 10.82 -21.98 -0.14
CA ASP A 83 11.30 -20.96 -1.09
C ASP A 83 10.18 -20.37 -1.99
N ASP A 84 8.93 -20.52 -1.59
CA ASP A 84 7.73 -20.18 -2.35
C ASP A 84 6.56 -19.87 -1.39
N GLY A 85 5.49 -19.32 -1.94
CA GLY A 85 4.26 -19.03 -1.22
C GLY A 85 3.94 -17.55 -1.23
N THR A 86 2.67 -17.26 -1.44
CA THR A 86 2.12 -15.90 -1.50
C THR A 86 0.90 -15.83 -0.60
N ALA A 87 0.85 -14.84 0.29
CA ALA A 87 -0.29 -14.55 1.15
C ALA A 87 -0.74 -13.11 0.91
N TRP A 88 -2.05 -12.90 0.76
CA TRP A 88 -2.62 -11.59 0.47
C TRP A 88 -4.00 -11.37 1.09
N ALA A 89 -4.38 -10.10 1.20
CA ALA A 89 -5.72 -9.67 1.55
C ALA A 89 -6.37 -8.97 0.34
N THR A 90 -7.68 -9.10 0.20
CA THR A 90 -8.48 -8.56 -0.89
C THR A 90 -9.69 -7.79 -0.39
N THR A 91 -10.00 -6.67 -1.04
CA THR A 91 -11.23 -5.89 -0.82
C THR A 91 -11.78 -5.36 -2.14
N ASP A 92 -13.08 -5.10 -2.16
CA ASP A 92 -13.73 -4.41 -3.27
C ASP A 92 -13.50 -2.89 -3.18
N VAL A 93 -13.36 -2.26 -4.34
CA VAL A 93 -13.24 -0.81 -4.53
C VAL A 93 -14.27 -0.35 -5.55
N ASP A 94 -15.01 0.72 -5.21
CA ASP A 94 -15.90 1.41 -6.15
C ASP A 94 -15.06 2.36 -7.03
N PRO A 95 -14.98 2.12 -8.35
CA PRO A 95 -14.19 2.95 -9.25
C PRO A 95 -14.78 4.35 -9.48
N GLY A 96 -16.05 4.58 -9.11
CA GLY A 96 -16.74 5.84 -9.38
C GLY A 96 -16.80 6.17 -10.88
N ASP A 97 -16.49 7.42 -11.22
CA ASP A 97 -16.42 7.92 -12.61
C ASP A 97 -14.97 7.98 -13.15
N ALA A 98 -14.01 7.32 -12.47
CA ALA A 98 -12.61 7.35 -12.88
C ALA A 98 -12.35 6.45 -14.08
N ASP A 99 -11.48 6.89 -14.99
CA ASP A 99 -11.04 6.12 -16.17
C ASP A 99 -9.62 5.53 -16.01
N ALA A 100 -8.90 5.96 -14.97
CA ALA A 100 -7.52 5.59 -14.68
C ALA A 100 -7.27 5.70 -13.18
N PHE A 101 -6.32 4.90 -12.68
CA PHE A 101 -6.09 4.69 -11.25
C PHE A 101 -4.61 4.76 -10.89
N GLU A 102 -4.32 5.36 -9.75
CA GLU A 102 -3.06 5.18 -9.02
C GLU A 102 -3.37 4.47 -7.70
N VAL A 103 -2.57 3.44 -7.40
CA VAL A 103 -2.61 2.74 -6.11
C VAL A 103 -1.28 3.00 -5.43
N SER A 104 -1.33 3.40 -4.16
CA SER A 104 -0.15 3.51 -3.32
C SER A 104 -0.39 2.89 -1.94
N PHE A 105 0.68 2.40 -1.33
CA PHE A 105 0.67 1.85 0.02
C PHE A 105 2.10 1.80 0.55
N GLU A 106 2.26 1.60 1.85
CA GLU A 106 3.56 1.45 2.49
C GLU A 106 3.79 0.01 2.96
N ALA A 107 5.02 -0.48 2.83
CA ALA A 107 5.44 -1.76 3.38
C ALA A 107 6.65 -1.60 4.30
N TRP A 108 6.66 -2.33 5.41
CA TRP A 108 7.73 -2.31 6.40
C TRP A 108 8.67 -3.51 6.27
N SER A 109 9.97 -3.25 6.38
CA SER A 109 11.01 -4.26 6.55
C SER A 109 11.82 -4.02 7.82
N GLU A 110 12.13 -5.09 8.57
CA GLU A 110 13.02 -5.01 9.75
C GLU A 110 14.43 -4.55 9.40
N SER A 111 14.90 -4.86 8.20
CA SER A 111 16.24 -4.48 7.74
C SER A 111 16.32 -4.38 6.23
N GLU A 112 17.28 -3.58 5.75
CA GLU A 112 17.70 -3.61 4.35
C GLU A 112 18.54 -4.86 4.09
N SER A 113 18.30 -5.54 2.96
CA SER A 113 19.05 -6.72 2.56
C SER A 113 19.48 -6.63 1.10
N PHE A 114 20.71 -7.05 0.82
CA PHE A 114 21.20 -7.24 -0.55
C PHE A 114 20.52 -8.42 -1.25
N ASN A 115 20.12 -9.45 -0.49
CA ASN A 115 19.35 -10.57 -1.02
C ASN A 115 17.87 -10.23 -0.93
N VAL A 116 17.14 -10.42 -2.03
CA VAL A 116 15.67 -10.31 -2.01
C VAL A 116 15.12 -11.58 -1.39
N LEU A 117 14.59 -11.48 -0.17
CA LEU A 117 13.99 -12.61 0.53
C LEU A 117 12.48 -12.72 0.29
N ARG A 118 11.82 -11.57 0.08
CA ARG A 118 10.40 -11.45 -0.26
C ARG A 118 10.19 -10.30 -1.24
N ASN A 119 9.14 -10.41 -2.03
CA ASN A 119 8.53 -9.27 -2.69
C ASN A 119 7.25 -8.87 -1.97
N VAL A 120 6.91 -7.59 -2.06
CA VAL A 120 5.55 -7.14 -1.86
C VAL A 120 4.79 -7.32 -3.18
N VAL A 121 3.53 -7.71 -3.09
CA VAL A 121 2.64 -7.88 -4.25
C VAL A 121 1.39 -7.04 -4.08
N ALA A 122 0.92 -6.50 -5.20
CA ALA A 122 -0.34 -5.77 -5.24
C ALA A 122 -1.01 -5.95 -6.60
N SER A 123 -2.34 -5.96 -6.62
CA SER A 123 -3.13 -5.91 -7.85
C SER A 123 -4.40 -5.10 -7.68
N LEU A 124 -4.82 -4.45 -8.75
CA LEU A 124 -6.11 -3.79 -8.91
C LEU A 124 -6.68 -4.20 -10.27
N GLY A 125 -7.84 -4.85 -10.27
CA GLY A 125 -8.41 -5.37 -11.51
C GLY A 125 -9.88 -5.79 -11.39
N PRO A 126 -10.46 -6.32 -12.47
CA PRO A 126 -11.86 -6.76 -12.48
C PRO A 126 -12.10 -8.07 -11.71
N GLU A 127 -11.05 -8.87 -11.49
CA GLU A 127 -11.13 -10.17 -10.84
C GLU A 127 -10.13 -10.20 -9.67
N ALA A 128 -10.54 -10.80 -8.55
CA ALA A 128 -9.65 -11.04 -7.42
C ALA A 128 -8.61 -12.11 -7.79
N PRO A 129 -7.36 -11.98 -7.32
CA PRO A 129 -6.35 -13.02 -7.52
C PRO A 129 -6.77 -14.31 -6.80
N GLU A 130 -6.65 -15.44 -7.49
CA GLU A 130 -6.91 -16.78 -6.94
C GLU A 130 -5.60 -17.53 -6.68
N ASN A 131 -4.54 -17.21 -7.43
CA ASN A 131 -3.24 -17.86 -7.36
C ASN A 131 -2.11 -16.82 -7.40
N GLU A 132 -0.87 -17.26 -7.16
CA GLU A 132 0.30 -16.39 -7.22
C GLU A 132 0.50 -15.77 -8.61
N GLU A 133 0.22 -16.52 -9.68
CA GLU A 133 0.41 -16.08 -11.06
C GLU A 133 -0.56 -14.99 -11.51
N ASP A 134 -1.58 -14.69 -10.70
CA ASP A 134 -2.49 -13.57 -10.92
C ASP A 134 -1.87 -12.22 -10.52
N PHE A 135 -0.73 -12.24 -9.82
CA PHE A 135 0.11 -11.06 -9.58
C PHE A 135 1.16 -10.89 -10.69
N PRO A 136 1.74 -9.68 -10.86
CA PRO A 136 2.77 -9.46 -11.86
C PRO A 136 4.02 -10.33 -11.63
N ASP A 137 4.74 -10.63 -12.72
CA ASP A 137 6.03 -11.32 -12.63
C ASP A 137 7.02 -10.57 -11.72
N PRO A 138 7.98 -11.25 -11.07
CA PRO A 138 8.98 -10.61 -10.21
C PRO A 138 9.70 -9.43 -10.89
N GLY A 139 9.64 -8.26 -10.26
CA GLY A 139 10.23 -7.01 -10.73
C GLY A 139 9.38 -6.23 -11.73
N GLN A 140 8.14 -6.65 -11.99
CA GLN A 140 7.19 -5.91 -12.83
C GLN A 140 6.34 -4.94 -12.02
N ASN A 141 5.97 -3.86 -12.68
CA ASN A 141 5.05 -2.83 -12.19
C ASN A 141 4.27 -2.28 -13.39
N SER A 142 2.94 -2.26 -13.29
CA SER A 142 2.04 -1.87 -14.39
C SER A 142 2.27 -0.44 -14.87
N SER A 143 2.83 0.46 -14.05
CA SER A 143 3.24 1.81 -14.49
C SER A 143 4.25 1.80 -15.63
N ASN A 144 4.97 0.69 -15.83
CA ASN A 144 5.97 0.55 -16.88
C ASN A 144 5.47 -0.33 -18.05
N VAL A 145 4.20 -0.71 -18.07
CA VAL A 145 3.62 -1.63 -19.05
C VAL A 145 2.41 -0.99 -19.74
N ASP A 146 2.61 -0.50 -20.95
CA ASP A 146 1.52 0.04 -21.77
C ASP A 146 0.46 -1.03 -22.05
N GLY A 147 -0.80 -0.74 -21.74
CA GLY A 147 -1.93 -1.64 -21.99
C GLY A 147 -1.98 -2.87 -21.09
N ALA A 148 -1.51 -2.74 -19.84
CA ALA A 148 -1.62 -3.79 -18.83
C ALA A 148 -3.10 -4.22 -18.62
N LEU A 149 -3.34 -5.53 -18.55
CA LEU A 149 -4.70 -6.10 -18.40
C LEU A 149 -5.31 -5.78 -17.04
N TYR A 150 -4.47 -5.60 -16.03
CA TYR A 150 -4.81 -5.17 -14.68
C TYR A 150 -3.65 -4.32 -14.14
N GLY A 151 -3.92 -3.52 -13.10
CA GLY A 151 -2.89 -2.75 -12.40
C GLY A 151 -2.20 -3.61 -11.35
N GLY A 152 -0.90 -3.46 -11.15
CA GLY A 152 -0.24 -4.18 -10.05
C GLY A 152 1.26 -4.03 -10.03
N LEU A 153 1.87 -4.58 -8.98
CA LEU A 153 3.32 -4.72 -8.87
C LEU A 153 3.73 -6.00 -8.15
N ARG A 154 4.97 -6.43 -8.39
CA ARG A 154 5.69 -7.43 -7.58
C ARG A 154 7.12 -6.96 -7.40
N GLU A 155 7.42 -6.33 -6.27
CA GLU A 155 8.69 -5.63 -6.05
C GLU A 155 9.42 -6.07 -4.77
N PRO A 156 10.77 -6.02 -4.73
CA PRO A 156 11.53 -6.37 -3.53
C PRO A 156 11.11 -5.57 -2.29
N LEU A 157 10.88 -6.28 -1.18
CA LEU A 157 10.44 -5.68 0.08
C LEU A 157 11.62 -5.11 0.90
N HIS A 158 12.75 -5.82 0.95
CA HIS A 158 13.90 -5.47 1.79
C HIS A 158 14.84 -4.40 1.19
N LEU A 159 14.31 -3.43 0.45
CA LEU A 159 15.09 -2.38 -0.21
C LEU A 159 15.55 -1.26 0.74
N ALA A 160 14.92 -1.15 1.90
CA ALA A 160 15.26 -0.22 2.97
C ALA A 160 14.86 -0.82 4.33
N GLU A 161 15.48 -0.33 5.41
CA GLU A 161 14.99 -0.57 6.78
C GLU A 161 13.81 0.38 7.06
N GLY A 162 12.76 -0.14 7.69
CA GLY A 162 11.56 0.60 8.03
C GLY A 162 10.52 0.62 6.91
N TRP A 163 9.68 1.66 6.93
CA TRP A 163 8.59 1.88 5.97
C TRP A 163 9.11 2.42 4.65
N ARG A 164 8.50 1.92 3.56
CA ARG A 164 8.74 2.37 2.21
C ARG A 164 7.43 2.36 1.44
N GLU A 165 7.21 3.42 0.68
CA GLU A 165 6.10 3.53 -0.26
C GLU A 165 6.33 2.68 -1.53
N TYR A 166 5.25 2.07 -1.99
CA TYR A 166 5.12 1.34 -3.24
C TYR A 166 3.90 1.89 -3.97
N SER A 167 3.99 2.03 -5.29
CA SER A 167 2.86 2.48 -6.09
C SER A 167 2.88 1.93 -7.51
N PHE A 168 1.70 1.85 -8.11
CA PHE A 168 1.52 1.54 -9.52
C PHE A 168 0.32 2.30 -10.08
N THR A 169 0.31 2.44 -11.40
CA THR A 169 -0.77 3.09 -12.16
C THR A 169 -1.39 2.10 -13.14
N TRP A 170 -2.66 2.30 -13.45
CA TRP A 170 -3.39 1.48 -14.40
C TRP A 170 -4.44 2.28 -15.17
N GLU A 171 -4.40 2.14 -16.49
CA GLU A 171 -5.29 2.80 -17.45
C GLU A 171 -6.00 1.72 -18.29
N PRO A 172 -7.12 1.16 -17.82
CA PRO A 172 -7.86 0.13 -18.57
C PRO A 172 -8.57 0.71 -19.80
N ASP A 173 -8.77 -0.14 -20.82
CA ASP A 173 -9.62 0.21 -21.97
C ASP A 173 -11.10 0.40 -21.59
N SER A 174 -11.54 -0.26 -20.51
CA SER A 174 -12.88 -0.12 -19.94
C SER A 174 -12.87 -0.43 -18.45
N VAL A 175 -13.47 0.46 -17.65
CA VAL A 175 -13.57 0.30 -16.20
C VAL A 175 -14.77 -0.59 -15.83
N PRO A 176 -14.58 -1.64 -15.00
CA PRO A 176 -15.66 -2.48 -14.52
C PRO A 176 -16.54 -1.75 -13.48
N GLU A 177 -17.69 -2.33 -13.10
CA GLU A 177 -18.57 -1.74 -12.06
C GLU A 177 -17.97 -1.81 -10.65
N THR A 178 -17.04 -2.74 -10.41
CA THR A 178 -16.35 -2.94 -9.14
C THR A 178 -14.94 -3.43 -9.46
N LEU A 179 -13.98 -2.97 -8.67
CA LEU A 179 -12.59 -3.40 -8.74
C LEU A 179 -12.25 -4.24 -7.53
N SER A 180 -11.41 -5.24 -7.71
CA SER A 180 -10.77 -5.99 -6.64
C SER A 180 -9.37 -5.43 -6.43
N LEU A 181 -9.10 -4.95 -5.22
CA LEU A 181 -7.77 -4.55 -4.74
C LEU A 181 -7.20 -5.67 -3.88
N ALA A 182 -5.99 -6.14 -4.18
CA ALA A 182 -5.27 -7.09 -3.36
C ALA A 182 -3.86 -6.59 -3.00
N LEU A 183 -3.41 -6.90 -1.79
CA LEU A 183 -2.10 -6.54 -1.25
C LEU A 183 -1.55 -7.72 -0.44
N GLY A 184 -0.26 -8.01 -0.57
CA GLY A 184 0.32 -9.16 0.11
C GLY A 184 1.83 -9.25 0.00
N VAL A 185 2.34 -10.42 0.40
CA VAL A 185 3.76 -10.74 0.40
C VAL A 185 3.97 -12.11 -0.23
N THR A 186 5.05 -12.23 -0.98
CA THR A 186 5.46 -13.47 -1.64
C THR A 186 6.90 -13.82 -1.27
N VAL A 187 7.12 -15.07 -0.93
CA VAL A 187 8.40 -15.65 -0.49
C VAL A 187 9.33 -15.86 -1.68
N ILE A 188 10.62 -15.65 -1.48
CA ILE A 188 11.67 -15.99 -2.47
C ILE A 188 12.76 -16.87 -1.85
N TRP A 189 13.03 -16.74 -0.55
CA TRP A 189 14.11 -17.46 0.13
C TRP A 189 13.74 -17.93 1.54
N GLU A 190 14.30 -19.06 1.95
CA GLU A 190 14.15 -19.79 3.23
C GLU A 190 14.41 -18.94 4.49
N ALA A 191 13.43 -18.14 4.87
CA ALA A 191 13.26 -17.67 6.23
C ALA A 191 11.78 -17.43 6.51
N ASP A 192 11.39 -17.51 7.76
CA ASP A 192 10.09 -17.00 8.19
C ASP A 192 10.18 -15.49 8.35
N ALA A 193 9.12 -14.77 8.04
CA ALA A 193 9.04 -13.35 8.33
C ALA A 193 7.61 -12.88 8.51
N THR A 194 7.47 -11.83 9.30
CA THR A 194 6.26 -10.99 9.33
C THR A 194 6.61 -9.63 8.75
N HIS A 195 5.80 -9.21 7.80
CA HIS A 195 5.83 -7.87 7.21
C HIS A 195 4.55 -7.12 7.55
N TYR A 196 4.60 -5.80 7.37
CA TYR A 196 3.48 -4.92 7.67
C TYR A 196 3.18 -4.05 6.47
N LEU A 197 1.89 -3.88 6.18
CA LEU A 197 1.36 -3.07 5.08
C LEU A 197 0.38 -2.04 5.64
N ASP A 198 0.46 -0.80 5.16
CA ASP A 198 -0.34 0.31 5.71
C ASP A 198 -0.53 1.43 4.67
N SER A 199 -1.29 2.47 5.02
CA SER A 199 -1.47 3.70 4.25
C SER A 199 -1.97 3.45 2.82
N VAL A 200 -2.92 2.54 2.65
CA VAL A 200 -3.39 2.11 1.33
C VAL A 200 -4.30 3.17 0.75
N THR A 201 -4.05 3.58 -0.48
CA THR A 201 -4.93 4.50 -1.22
C THR A 201 -5.14 4.06 -2.66
N VAL A 202 -6.34 4.36 -3.17
CA VAL A 202 -6.67 4.30 -4.60
C VAL A 202 -7.17 5.68 -5.02
N GLU A 203 -6.49 6.30 -5.96
CA GLU A 203 -6.78 7.64 -6.46
C GLU A 203 -7.14 7.62 -7.95
N PRO A 204 -8.05 8.49 -8.40
CA PRO A 204 -8.31 8.68 -9.82
C PRO A 204 -7.20 9.54 -10.46
N LEU A 205 -6.77 9.18 -11.68
CA LEU A 205 -5.76 9.92 -12.47
C LEU A 205 -6.36 10.91 -13.48
#